data_AF-A0A9N9Q1P8-F1
#
_entry.id   AF-A0A9N9Q1P8-F1
#
_cell.length_a   1.000
_cell.length_b   1.000
_cell.length_c   1.000
_cell.angle_alpha   90.00
_cell.angle_beta   90.00
_cell.angle_gamma   90.00
#
_symmetry.space_group_name_H-M   'P 1'
#
loop_
_entity.id
_entity.type
_entity.pdbx_description
1 polymer ?
#
loop_
_entity_poly.entity_id
_entity_poly.type
_entity_poly.pdbx_seq_one_letter_code
_entity_poly.pdbx_strand_id
1 'polypeptide(L)'
;MPTKMSSKFHKRVERAASRILREVVLETYRESTEFQEAVRARLREELRWPCLGKCKICFEAYLIDSNGPDKCRSHTGLMEEIPGALPWDCVNDRSRRAARIIFPECFQWTCCGGDLNSKPCRIGKHESLEYEHLDRSGSIDDSHSAAGAVKEHVGVVSKDFEADLALDSSSSGSRTDDDLREDAIHPRKREFL
;
A
#
# COMPACT_ATOMS: atom_id res chain seq x y z
N MET A 1 4.05 64.50 28.34
CA MET A 1 4.43 63.50 29.36
C MET A 1 4.09 62.11 28.84
N PRO A 2 5.05 61.18 28.66
CA PRO A 2 4.75 59.84 28.19
C PRO A 2 4.03 59.03 29.28
N THR A 3 2.84 58.52 28.97
CA THR A 3 2.07 57.63 29.85
C THR A 3 2.76 56.27 29.88
N LYS A 4 3.22 55.85 31.07
CA LYS A 4 3.79 54.51 31.28
C LYS A 4 2.68 53.47 31.06
N MET A 5 2.67 52.84 29.90
CA MET A 5 1.80 51.69 29.66
C MET A 5 2.21 50.53 30.57
N SER A 6 1.22 49.82 31.10
CA SER A 6 1.43 48.65 31.96
C SER A 6 2.23 47.56 31.22
N SER A 7 3.25 47.00 31.87
CA SER A 7 4.06 45.88 31.35
C SER A 7 3.21 44.70 30.86
N LYS A 8 2.02 44.50 31.45
CA LYS A 8 1.08 43.46 31.02
C LYS A 8 0.50 43.73 29.63
N PHE A 9 0.30 44.99 29.26
CA PHE A 9 -0.20 45.40 27.95
C PHE A 9 0.85 45.12 26.87
N HIS A 10 2.12 45.50 27.09
CA HIS A 10 3.22 45.20 26.18
C HIS A 10 3.35 43.71 25.88
N LYS A 11 3.35 42.86 26.91
CA LYS A 11 3.43 41.40 26.72
C LYS A 11 2.26 40.82 25.92
N ARG A 12 1.07 41.41 26.02
CA ARG A 12 -0.10 40.98 25.22
C ARG A 12 0.06 41.37 23.76
N VAL A 13 0.55 42.59 23.51
CA VAL A 13 0.83 43.08 22.15
C VAL A 13 1.93 42.25 21.49
N GLU A 14 3.03 41.95 22.19
CA GLU A 14 4.12 41.11 21.65
C GLU A 14 3.66 39.71 21.26
N ARG A 15 2.83 39.06 22.10
CA ARG A 15 2.28 37.74 21.80
C ARG A 15 1.33 37.76 20.60
N ALA A 16 0.47 38.79 20.52
CA ALA A 16 -0.44 38.95 19.40
C ALA A 16 0.34 39.22 18.09
N ALA A 17 1.34 40.10 18.12
CA ALA A 17 2.21 40.39 16.98
C ALA A 17 2.97 39.14 16.53
N SER A 18 3.51 38.34 17.46
CA SER A 18 4.22 37.10 17.14
C SER A 18 3.33 36.04 16.49
N ARG A 19 2.05 35.96 16.90
CA ARG A 19 1.07 35.03 16.28
C ARG A 19 0.75 35.46 14.85
N ILE A 20 0.44 36.75 14.65
CA ILE A 20 0.13 37.31 13.33
C ILE A 20 1.32 37.16 12.39
N LEU A 21 2.55 37.42 12.86
CA LEU A 21 3.77 37.22 12.06
C LEU A 21 3.96 35.76 11.65
N ARG A 22 3.68 34.78 12.52
CA ARG A 22 3.74 33.36 12.13
C ARG A 22 2.70 32.99 11.08
N GLU A 23 1.46 33.47 11.24
CA GLU A 23 0.38 33.20 10.28
C GLU A 23 0.72 33.79 8.91
N VAL A 24 1.13 35.06 8.86
CA VAL A 24 1.53 35.74 7.62
C VAL A 24 2.74 35.07 6.96
N VAL A 25 3.75 34.63 7.73
CA VAL A 25 4.90 33.91 7.19
C VAL A 25 4.49 32.55 6.63
N LEU A 26 3.62 31.80 7.31
CA LEU A 26 3.14 30.52 6.80
C LEU A 26 2.28 30.68 5.54
N GLU A 27 1.46 31.73 5.47
CA GLU A 27 0.65 32.05 4.28
C GLU A 27 1.52 32.47 3.09
N THR A 28 2.50 33.36 3.31
CA THR A 28 3.46 33.75 2.26
C THR A 28 4.37 32.60 1.82
N TYR A 29 4.76 31.70 2.73
CA TYR A 29 5.49 30.48 2.36
C TYR A 29 4.60 29.46 1.63
N ARG A 30 3.29 29.42 1.93
CA ARG A 30 2.34 28.54 1.26
C ARG A 30 2.06 29.00 -0.18
N GLU A 31 2.11 30.30 -0.45
CA GLU A 31 1.91 30.89 -1.78
C GLU A 31 3.20 30.98 -2.62
N SER A 32 4.37 30.83 -2.01
CA SER A 32 5.65 30.81 -2.74
C SER A 32 5.79 29.55 -3.60
N THR A 33 5.81 29.73 -4.92
CA THR A 33 6.08 28.67 -5.89
C THR A 33 7.44 28.03 -5.66
N GLU A 34 8.47 28.81 -5.31
CA GLU A 34 9.82 28.32 -5.01
C GLU A 34 9.82 27.37 -3.81
N PHE A 35 9.08 27.69 -2.75
CA PHE A 35 8.97 26.80 -1.59
C PHE A 35 8.20 25.52 -1.94
N GLN A 36 7.08 25.63 -2.66
CA GLN A 36 6.33 24.46 -3.12
C GLN A 36 7.17 23.57 -4.04
N GLU A 37 7.99 24.15 -4.91
CA GLU A 37 8.92 23.44 -5.79
C GLU A 37 10.04 22.77 -4.99
N ALA A 38 10.62 23.45 -4.00
CA ALA A 38 11.62 22.87 -3.11
C ALA A 38 11.06 21.69 -2.30
N VAL A 39 9.84 21.81 -1.76
CA VAL A 39 9.15 20.71 -1.06
C VAL A 39 8.86 19.56 -2.03
N ARG A 40 8.36 19.84 -3.24
CA ARG A 40 8.12 18.80 -4.27
C ARG A 40 9.43 18.13 -4.70
N ALA A 41 10.52 18.87 -4.86
CA ALA A 41 11.83 18.33 -5.20
C ALA A 41 12.36 17.41 -4.10
N ARG A 42 12.29 17.86 -2.85
CA ARG A 42 12.68 17.07 -1.69
C ARG A 42 11.79 15.84 -1.50
N LEU A 43 10.49 15.97 -1.71
CA LEU A 43 9.58 14.83 -1.72
C LEU A 43 9.87 13.86 -2.87
N ARG A 44 10.30 14.30 -4.06
CA ARG A 44 10.72 13.37 -5.13
C ARG A 44 12.00 12.62 -4.77
N GLU A 45 12.88 13.23 -3.99
CA GLU A 45 14.13 12.64 -3.52
C GLU A 45 13.91 11.68 -2.34
N GLU A 46 13.14 12.09 -1.32
CA GLU A 46 12.80 11.30 -0.14
C GLU A 46 11.74 10.22 -0.44
N LEU A 47 10.71 10.55 -1.24
CA LEU A 47 9.73 9.60 -1.78
C LEU A 47 10.16 9.13 -3.17
N ARG A 48 11.41 8.69 -3.31
CA ARG A 48 11.78 7.84 -4.43
C ARG A 48 10.97 6.56 -4.26
N TRP A 49 9.75 6.55 -4.81
CA TRP A 49 8.82 5.45 -4.69
C TRP A 49 9.59 4.20 -5.06
N PRO A 50 9.62 3.18 -4.18
CA PRO A 50 10.36 1.99 -4.49
C PRO A 50 9.93 1.48 -5.86
N CYS A 51 10.89 1.29 -6.75
CA CYS A 51 10.62 0.74 -8.07
C CYS A 51 10.09 -0.69 -7.87
N LEU A 52 8.76 -0.85 -7.90
CA LEU A 52 8.09 -2.12 -7.74
C LEU A 52 7.92 -2.78 -9.11
N GLY A 53 8.47 -3.98 -9.24
CA GLY A 53 8.22 -4.87 -10.38
C GLY A 53 7.24 -5.97 -10.01
N LYS A 54 6.60 -6.57 -11.01
CA LYS A 54 5.87 -7.84 -10.86
C LYS A 54 6.65 -8.95 -11.54
N CYS A 55 6.95 -10.02 -10.80
CA CYS A 55 7.76 -11.11 -11.33
C CYS A 55 6.92 -12.00 -12.27
N LYS A 56 7.41 -12.30 -13.48
CA LYS A 56 6.72 -13.21 -14.41
C LYS A 56 6.81 -14.69 -14.05
N ILE A 57 7.69 -15.03 -13.09
CA ILE A 57 7.89 -16.42 -12.65
C ILE A 57 7.04 -16.73 -11.42
N CYS A 58 7.20 -15.99 -10.32
CA CYS A 58 6.43 -16.20 -9.09
C CYS A 58 5.17 -15.34 -8.97
N PHE A 59 4.94 -14.39 -9.89
CA PHE A 59 3.82 -13.43 -9.87
C PHE A 59 3.75 -12.49 -8.66
N GLU A 60 4.70 -12.57 -7.73
CA GLU A 60 4.85 -11.67 -6.60
C GLU A 60 5.40 -10.30 -7.03
N ALA A 61 4.97 -9.25 -6.33
CA ALA A 61 5.58 -7.93 -6.43
C ALA A 61 6.94 -7.93 -5.71
N TYR A 62 7.92 -7.23 -6.28
CA TYR A 62 9.26 -7.15 -5.71
C TYR A 62 9.86 -5.77 -5.91
N LEU A 63 10.78 -5.41 -5.01
CA LEU A 63 11.58 -4.20 -5.11
C LEU A 63 12.72 -4.44 -6.09
N ILE A 64 12.75 -3.68 -7.18
CA ILE A 64 13.76 -3.81 -8.24
C ILE A 64 15.17 -3.62 -7.66
N ASP A 65 15.35 -2.61 -6.80
CA ASP A 65 16.65 -2.26 -6.22
C ASP A 65 17.20 -3.31 -5.23
N SER A 66 16.36 -4.22 -4.74
CA SER A 66 16.77 -5.30 -3.81
C SER A 66 16.61 -6.70 -4.39
N ASN A 67 16.46 -6.83 -5.71
CA ASN A 67 16.30 -8.09 -6.43
C ASN A 67 17.61 -8.90 -6.56
N GLY A 68 17.98 -9.58 -5.47
CA GLY A 68 19.11 -10.52 -5.40
C GLY A 68 18.84 -11.89 -6.05
N PRO A 69 19.90 -12.70 -6.27
CA PRO A 69 19.83 -14.02 -6.92
C PRO A 69 19.05 -15.08 -6.13
N ASP A 70 18.61 -14.78 -4.92
CA ASP A 70 17.93 -15.68 -4.00
C ASP A 70 16.51 -15.21 -3.61
N LYS A 71 16.03 -14.13 -4.24
CA LYS A 71 14.78 -13.45 -3.87
C LYS A 71 13.54 -14.09 -4.49
N CYS A 72 13.63 -14.52 -5.73
CA CYS A 72 12.53 -15.25 -6.37
C CYS A 72 12.60 -16.72 -5.97
N ARG A 73 11.54 -17.21 -5.34
CA ARG A 73 11.34 -18.62 -5.01
C ARG A 73 10.08 -19.09 -5.71
N SER A 74 10.20 -20.07 -6.60
CA SER A 74 9.08 -20.53 -7.43
C SER A 74 9.16 -22.01 -7.76
N HIS A 75 8.01 -22.57 -8.14
CA HIS A 75 7.93 -23.80 -8.93
C HIS A 75 7.69 -23.38 -10.39
N THR A 76 8.45 -23.93 -11.33
CA THR A 76 8.30 -23.62 -12.77
C THR A 76 7.54 -24.70 -13.52
N GLY A 77 7.29 -25.84 -12.87
CA GLY A 77 6.50 -26.93 -13.41
C GLY A 77 5.01 -26.61 -13.37
N LEU A 78 4.25 -27.39 -14.12
CA LEU A 78 2.81 -27.41 -14.00
C LEU A 78 2.43 -28.20 -12.74
N MET A 79 1.29 -27.86 -12.17
CA MET A 79 0.70 -28.66 -11.10
C MET A 79 -0.20 -29.73 -11.72
N GLU A 80 0.08 -30.98 -11.41
CA GLU A 80 -0.64 -32.15 -11.89
C GLU A 80 -1.28 -32.92 -10.74
N GLU A 81 -2.36 -33.62 -11.04
CA GLU A 81 -3.02 -34.52 -10.11
C GLU A 81 -2.32 -35.88 -10.16
N ILE A 82 -2.04 -36.46 -8.99
CA ILE A 82 -1.46 -37.80 -8.89
C ILE A 82 -2.57 -38.82 -9.18
N PRO A 83 -2.42 -39.69 -10.21
CA PRO A 83 -3.47 -40.64 -10.59
C PRO A 83 -3.87 -41.54 -9.41
N GLY A 84 -5.17 -41.56 -9.10
CA GLY A 84 -5.73 -42.40 -8.03
C GLY A 84 -5.48 -41.89 -6.60
N ALA A 85 -4.85 -40.73 -6.42
CA ALA A 85 -4.63 -40.16 -5.08
C ALA A 85 -5.89 -39.50 -4.52
N LEU A 86 -6.80 -39.01 -5.36
CA LEU A 86 -8.02 -38.38 -4.89
C LEU A 86 -9.01 -39.45 -4.39
N PRO A 87 -9.58 -39.29 -3.18
CA PRO A 87 -10.47 -40.27 -2.57
C PRO A 87 -11.86 -40.34 -3.22
N TRP A 88 -12.17 -39.41 -4.12
CA TRP A 88 -13.41 -39.39 -4.89
C TRP A 88 -13.10 -39.06 -6.35
N ASP A 89 -13.93 -39.58 -7.27
CA ASP A 89 -13.95 -39.11 -8.65
C ASP A 89 -14.43 -37.65 -8.63
N CYS A 90 -13.50 -36.69 -8.60
CA CYS A 90 -13.84 -35.27 -8.74
C CYS A 90 -14.18 -35.00 -10.21
N VAL A 91 -15.41 -35.36 -10.60
CA VAL A 91 -15.88 -35.37 -12.00
C VAL A 91 -15.96 -33.97 -12.63
N ASN A 92 -15.79 -32.87 -11.86
CA ASN A 92 -15.86 -31.51 -12.41
C ASN A 92 -14.73 -30.58 -11.93
N ASP A 93 -14.41 -29.57 -12.74
CA ASP A 93 -13.33 -28.59 -12.49
C ASP A 93 -13.51 -27.78 -11.19
N ARG A 94 -14.77 -27.54 -10.78
CA ARG A 94 -15.07 -26.83 -9.53
C ARG A 94 -14.67 -27.67 -8.32
N SER A 95 -14.94 -28.97 -8.36
CA SER A 95 -14.50 -29.95 -7.37
C SER A 95 -12.98 -30.09 -7.36
N ARG A 96 -12.30 -29.98 -8.52
CA ARG A 96 -10.83 -30.00 -8.57
C ARG A 96 -10.19 -28.80 -7.88
N ARG A 97 -10.75 -27.59 -8.01
CA ARG A 97 -10.26 -26.41 -7.24
C ARG A 97 -10.44 -26.59 -5.74
N ALA A 98 -11.59 -27.10 -5.30
CA ALA A 98 -11.83 -27.41 -3.90
C ALA A 98 -10.89 -28.51 -3.39
N ALA A 99 -10.66 -29.55 -4.20
CA ALA A 99 -9.75 -30.65 -3.88
C ALA A 99 -8.31 -30.19 -3.64
N ARG A 100 -7.81 -29.18 -4.37
CA ARG A 100 -6.47 -28.60 -4.11
C ARG A 100 -6.31 -28.01 -2.72
N ILE A 101 -7.41 -27.50 -2.14
CA ILE A 101 -7.41 -26.92 -0.80
C ILE A 101 -7.53 -28.02 0.25
N ILE A 102 -8.34 -29.04 -0.02
CA ILE A 102 -8.67 -30.10 0.93
C ILE A 102 -7.59 -31.20 0.98
N PHE A 103 -7.04 -31.58 -0.19
CA PHE A 103 -6.06 -32.65 -0.36
C PHE A 103 -4.87 -32.18 -1.21
N PRO A 104 -4.05 -31.26 -0.70
CA PRO A 104 -2.87 -30.77 -1.41
C PRO A 104 -1.88 -31.87 -1.78
N GLU A 105 -1.81 -32.96 -1.01
CA GLU A 105 -0.97 -34.13 -1.24
C GLU A 105 -1.35 -34.94 -2.49
N CYS A 106 -2.57 -34.77 -3.00
CA CYS A 106 -3.00 -35.41 -4.25
C CYS A 106 -2.53 -34.66 -5.51
N PHE A 107 -1.79 -33.56 -5.34
CA PHE A 107 -1.26 -32.75 -6.42
C PHE A 107 0.26 -32.62 -6.28
N GLN A 108 0.96 -32.67 -7.40
CA GLN A 108 2.42 -32.54 -7.44
C GLN A 108 2.87 -31.53 -8.49
N TRP A 109 4.02 -30.90 -8.23
CA TRP A 109 4.70 -30.02 -9.18
C TRP A 109 5.59 -30.83 -10.11
N THR A 110 5.40 -30.71 -11.43
CA THR A 110 6.19 -31.47 -12.41
C THR A 110 7.68 -31.13 -12.41
N CYS A 111 8.07 -29.96 -11.89
CA CYS A 111 9.47 -29.55 -11.84
C CYS A 111 10.31 -30.26 -10.77
N CYS A 112 9.70 -30.79 -9.71
CA CYS A 112 10.43 -31.39 -8.60
C CYS A 112 9.76 -32.63 -7.99
N GLY A 113 8.52 -32.96 -8.40
CA GLY A 113 7.72 -34.02 -7.80
C GLY A 113 7.24 -33.71 -6.38
N GLY A 114 7.51 -32.51 -5.86
CA GLY A 114 6.99 -32.08 -4.55
C GLY A 114 5.48 -31.92 -4.59
N ASP A 115 4.83 -32.16 -3.46
CA ASP A 115 3.39 -31.92 -3.28
C ASP A 115 3.02 -30.44 -3.47
N LEU A 116 1.73 -30.12 -3.57
CA LEU A 116 1.26 -28.75 -3.79
C LEU A 116 1.84 -27.74 -2.78
N ASN A 117 1.97 -28.15 -1.51
CA ASN A 117 2.49 -27.33 -0.42
C ASN A 117 4.02 -27.40 -0.25
N SER A 118 4.72 -28.13 -1.12
CA SER A 118 6.18 -28.21 -1.08
C SER A 118 6.83 -26.83 -1.22
N LYS A 119 7.98 -26.68 -0.56
CA LYS A 119 8.82 -25.49 -0.72
C LYS A 119 9.19 -25.31 -2.19
N PRO A 120 9.27 -24.06 -2.69
CA PRO A 120 9.67 -23.80 -4.06
C PRO A 120 11.01 -24.44 -4.41
N CYS A 121 11.08 -25.15 -5.54
CA CYS A 121 12.30 -25.88 -5.93
C CYS A 121 13.30 -25.03 -6.73
N ARG A 122 12.87 -23.89 -7.28
CA ARG A 122 13.73 -22.95 -8.01
C ARG A 122 13.93 -21.69 -7.18
N ILE A 123 15.20 -21.29 -7.05
CA ILE A 123 15.64 -20.06 -6.39
C ILE A 123 16.39 -19.22 -7.43
N GLY A 124 16.08 -17.93 -7.54
CA GLY A 124 16.66 -17.06 -8.56
C GLY A 124 16.40 -15.57 -8.31
N LYS A 125 16.75 -14.73 -9.30
CA LYS A 125 16.29 -13.35 -9.38
C LYS A 125 14.84 -13.30 -9.88
N HIS A 126 14.08 -12.31 -9.43
CA HIS A 126 12.82 -12.00 -10.09
C HIS A 126 13.08 -11.51 -11.51
N GLU A 127 12.31 -12.01 -12.47
CA GLU A 127 12.28 -11.51 -13.84
C GLU A 127 11.02 -10.65 -14.02
N SER A 128 11.14 -9.39 -14.44
CA SER A 128 9.98 -8.52 -14.66
C SER A 128 9.19 -8.95 -15.88
N LEU A 129 7.86 -8.76 -15.83
CA LEU A 129 6.96 -9.09 -16.94
C LEU A 129 7.08 -8.11 -18.12
N GLU A 130 7.55 -6.88 -17.89
CA GLU A 130 7.98 -5.90 -18.90
C GLU A 130 8.73 -4.79 -18.15
N TYR A 131 9.89 -4.38 -18.66
CA TYR A 131 10.43 -3.05 -18.36
C TYR A 131 9.85 -2.13 -19.45
N GLU A 132 8.62 -1.66 -19.27
CA GLU A 132 8.40 -0.26 -19.63
C GLU A 132 9.24 0.51 -18.60
N HIS A 133 10.51 0.70 -18.93
CA HIS A 133 11.18 1.91 -18.49
C HIS A 133 10.20 3.01 -18.91
N LEU A 134 9.40 3.50 -17.95
CA LEU A 134 8.88 4.85 -18.01
C LEU A 134 10.14 5.71 -17.99
N ASP A 135 10.79 5.76 -19.15
CA ASP A 135 11.81 6.70 -19.48
C ASP A 135 11.12 8.03 -19.32
N ARG A 136 11.32 8.57 -18.13
CA ARG A 136 10.96 9.92 -17.73
C ARG A 136 11.72 10.96 -18.56
N SER A 137 12.45 10.52 -19.59
CA SER A 137 12.93 11.28 -20.74
C SER A 137 11.91 11.30 -21.89
N GLY A 138 10.60 11.27 -21.61
CA GLY A 138 9.68 12.05 -22.41
C GLY A 138 10.19 13.49 -22.39
N SER A 139 11.09 13.81 -23.33
CA SER A 139 11.47 15.17 -23.63
C SER A 139 10.16 15.86 -23.92
N ILE A 140 9.80 16.78 -23.03
CA ILE A 140 8.84 17.81 -23.38
C ILE A 140 9.60 18.64 -24.39
N ASP A 141 9.52 18.23 -25.66
CA ASP A 141 9.90 19.07 -26.77
C ASP A 141 8.87 20.21 -26.73
N ASP A 142 9.25 21.32 -26.08
CA ASP A 142 8.54 22.59 -25.99
C ASP A 142 8.44 23.26 -27.38
N SER A 143 7.85 22.55 -28.36
CA SER A 143 7.79 22.97 -29.76
C SER A 143 6.36 23.00 -30.32
N HIS A 144 5.35 23.18 -29.48
CA HIS A 144 4.03 23.62 -29.94
C HIS A 144 3.55 24.84 -29.15
N SER A 145 4.00 25.99 -29.66
CA SER A 145 3.29 27.26 -29.59
C SER A 145 1.88 27.06 -30.14
N ALA A 146 0.89 26.91 -29.27
CA ALA A 146 -0.53 26.98 -29.58
C ALA A 146 -1.21 27.93 -28.60
N ALA A 147 -0.86 29.21 -28.73
CA ALA A 147 -1.77 30.29 -28.36
C ALA A 147 -3.02 30.16 -29.24
N GLY A 148 -4.08 29.56 -28.72
CA GLY A 148 -5.35 29.52 -29.45
C GLY A 148 -6.37 28.54 -28.90
N ALA A 149 -7.36 29.08 -28.21
CA ALA A 149 -8.69 28.51 -28.01
C ALA A 149 -8.83 27.28 -27.08
N VAL A 150 -9.04 27.56 -25.79
CA VAL A 150 -10.11 26.87 -25.03
C VAL A 150 -10.93 27.94 -24.32
N LYS A 151 -11.98 28.38 -25.02
CA LYS A 151 -13.10 29.15 -24.50
C LYS A 151 -14.14 28.13 -24.02
N GLU A 152 -14.71 28.38 -22.84
CA GLU A 152 -15.97 27.81 -22.34
C GLU A 152 -16.07 26.28 -22.18
N HIS A 153 -15.76 25.78 -20.97
CA HIS A 153 -16.59 24.78 -20.29
C HIS A 153 -16.35 24.87 -18.77
N VAL A 154 -16.81 25.97 -18.18
CA VAL A 154 -17.08 26.05 -16.74
C VAL A 154 -18.57 26.18 -16.58
N GLY A 155 -19.24 25.05 -16.36
CA GLY A 155 -20.67 25.00 -16.14
C GLY A 155 -21.13 23.57 -16.11
N VAL A 156 -21.75 23.19 -15.00
CA VAL A 156 -22.36 21.88 -14.70
C VAL A 156 -21.39 20.87 -14.04
N VAL A 157 -21.06 21.13 -12.78
CA VAL A 157 -20.92 20.05 -11.80
C VAL A 157 -21.93 20.31 -10.68
N SER A 158 -23.04 19.59 -10.83
CA SER A 158 -23.90 18.95 -9.82
C SER A 158 -24.01 19.59 -8.43
N LYS A 159 -25.22 20.07 -8.14
CA LYS A 159 -25.71 20.46 -6.80
C LYS A 159 -26.24 19.30 -5.95
N ASP A 160 -25.99 18.04 -6.33
CA ASP A 160 -26.70 16.89 -5.76
C ASP A 160 -25.82 15.94 -4.93
N PHE A 161 -24.76 16.44 -4.28
CA PHE A 161 -23.92 15.64 -3.37
C PHE A 161 -23.82 16.23 -1.96
N GLU A 162 -24.94 16.75 -1.45
CA GLU A 162 -25.11 17.13 -0.04
C GLU A 162 -26.44 16.59 0.50
N ALA A 163 -26.61 15.27 0.49
CA ALA A 163 -27.60 14.57 1.30
C ALA A 163 -27.10 13.13 1.43
N ASP A 164 -26.44 12.78 2.55
CA ASP A 164 -26.34 11.41 3.09
C ASP A 164 -25.34 11.25 4.27
N LEU A 165 -24.76 12.31 4.82
CA LEU A 165 -23.88 12.23 6.02
C LEU A 165 -24.53 12.69 7.33
N ALA A 166 -25.81 12.36 7.51
CA ALA A 166 -26.47 12.52 8.80
C ALA A 166 -27.29 11.27 9.10
N LEU A 167 -26.68 10.25 9.70
CA LEU A 167 -27.32 9.24 10.56
C LEU A 167 -26.23 8.39 11.26
N ASP A 168 -26.50 8.06 12.52
CA ASP A 168 -25.77 7.14 13.42
C ASP A 168 -24.56 7.66 14.21
N SER A 169 -24.77 8.76 14.91
CA SER A 169 -24.17 8.99 16.24
C SER A 169 -25.15 8.56 17.33
N SER A 170 -25.25 7.25 17.62
CA SER A 170 -25.95 6.68 18.79
C SER A 170 -25.57 5.22 19.05
N SER A 171 -24.44 4.96 19.70
CA SER A 171 -24.25 3.71 20.47
C SER A 171 -23.25 3.91 21.59
N SER A 172 -23.72 4.54 22.66
CA SER A 172 -23.09 4.51 23.98
C SER A 172 -23.35 3.14 24.61
N GLY A 173 -22.60 2.12 24.18
CA GLY A 173 -22.55 0.81 24.80
C GLY A 173 -21.44 0.74 25.85
N SER A 174 -21.77 1.15 27.08
CA SER A 174 -20.97 0.83 28.26
C SER A 174 -21.17 -0.65 28.63
N ARG A 175 -20.08 -1.42 28.79
CA ARG A 175 -20.01 -2.64 29.63
C ARG A 175 -18.58 -3.20 29.61
N THR A 176 -17.83 -2.88 30.66
CA THR A 176 -17.42 -3.77 31.78
C THR A 176 -16.18 -4.58 31.43
N ASP A 177 -15.04 -4.02 31.85
CA ASP A 177 -13.91 -4.79 32.33
C ASP A 177 -14.42 -5.77 33.39
N ASP A 178 -14.45 -7.07 33.07
CA ASP A 178 -14.58 -8.14 34.06
C ASP A 178 -13.72 -9.34 33.62
N ASP A 179 -12.78 -9.64 34.51
CA ASP A 179 -12.35 -10.98 34.90
C ASP A 179 -11.53 -11.84 33.94
N LEU A 180 -10.21 -11.70 34.12
CA LEU A 180 -9.36 -12.75 34.70
C LEU A 180 -9.88 -14.19 34.56
N ARG A 181 -9.27 -14.94 33.63
CA ARG A 181 -9.02 -16.36 33.84
C ARG A 181 -7.73 -16.79 33.15
N GLU A 182 -6.65 -16.66 33.90
CA GLU A 182 -5.46 -17.49 33.71
C GLU A 182 -5.81 -18.91 34.17
N ASP A 183 -6.23 -19.77 33.24
CA ASP A 183 -6.28 -21.21 33.50
C ASP A 183 -5.02 -21.89 32.97
N ALA A 184 -4.27 -22.32 33.97
CA ALA A 184 -3.11 -23.17 34.02
C ALA A 184 -3.16 -24.45 33.15
N ILE A 185 -1.96 -24.80 32.65
CA ILE A 185 -1.32 -26.12 32.76
C ILE A 185 -2.11 -27.34 32.21
N HIS A 186 -1.61 -27.94 31.12
CA HIS A 186 -0.97 -29.27 31.20
C HIS A 186 -0.25 -29.70 29.91
N PRO A 187 1.02 -30.16 30.01
CA PRO A 187 1.68 -30.89 28.94
C PRO A 187 1.28 -32.37 28.98
N ARG A 188 0.81 -32.94 27.87
CA ARG A 188 0.74 -34.39 27.70
C ARG A 188 1.94 -34.88 26.92
N LYS A 189 2.88 -35.47 27.66
CA LYS A 189 3.78 -36.51 27.16
C LYS A 189 2.95 -37.65 26.58
N ARG A 190 3.30 -38.12 25.39
CA ARG A 190 3.08 -39.49 24.96
C ARG A 190 4.31 -39.95 24.19
N GLU A 191 5.25 -40.51 24.94
CA GLU A 191 6.05 -41.62 24.45
C GLU A 191 5.11 -42.82 24.38
N PHE A 192 5.09 -43.55 23.26
CA PHE A 192 4.92 -45.00 23.22
C PHE A 192 5.32 -45.49 21.83
N LEU A 193 6.46 -46.21 21.83
CA LEU A 193 6.92 -47.27 20.92
C LEU A 193 7.19 -46.93 19.45
#